data_AF-A0A0Q6SET1-F1
#
_entry.id   AF-A0A0Q6SET1-F1
#
_cell.length_a   1.000
_cell.length_b   1.000
_cell.length_c   1.000
_cell.angle_alpha   90.00
_cell.angle_beta   90.00
_cell.angle_gamma   90.00
#
_symmetry.space_group_name_H-M   'P 1'
#
loop_
_entity.id
_entity.type
_entity.pdbx_description
1 polymer ?
#
loop_
_entity_poly.entity_id
_entity_poly.type
_entity_poly.pdbx_seq_one_letter_code
_entity_poly.pdbx_strand_id
1 'polypeptide(L)'
;MAFACLPLAALAQGVPPAGAPVAVAEKPAPYDARLLRLSEILGSVHYLRTLCKDSTADTWRQSMQDLLNKEAKGEADRRARMTAAFNRGYRTFASVYTACTAPAVVADERYRAEGATLASEITARFGN
;
A
#
# COMPACT_ATOMS: atom_id res chain seq x y z
N MET A 1 -22.70 -43.92 -41.52
CA MET A 1 -21.30 -43.83 -41.98
C MET A 1 -20.49 -43.20 -40.85
N ALA A 2 -19.54 -43.96 -40.32
CA ALA A 2 -18.66 -43.58 -39.22
C ALA A 2 -17.45 -42.81 -39.76
N PHE A 3 -17.05 -41.73 -39.08
CA PHE A 3 -15.72 -41.14 -39.20
C PHE A 3 -15.15 -40.95 -37.79
N ALA A 4 -14.17 -41.79 -37.46
CA ALA A 4 -13.24 -41.58 -36.36
C ALA A 4 -12.04 -40.77 -36.88
N CYS A 5 -11.56 -39.80 -36.12
CA CYS A 5 -10.22 -39.23 -36.32
C CYS A 5 -9.65 -38.76 -34.97
N LEU A 6 -8.37 -39.09 -34.76
CA LEU A 6 -7.63 -39.22 -33.50
C LEU A 6 -7.35 -37.90 -32.75
N PRO A 7 -7.04 -37.96 -31.43
CA PRO A 7 -6.56 -36.78 -30.70
C PRO A 7 -5.07 -36.53 -30.96
N LEU A 8 -4.73 -35.25 -31.21
CA LEU A 8 -3.36 -34.76 -31.21
C LEU A 8 -2.81 -34.76 -29.77
N ALA A 9 -1.77 -35.55 -29.52
CA ALA A 9 -0.99 -35.45 -28.29
C ALA A 9 -0.14 -34.16 -28.32
N ALA A 10 -0.53 -33.17 -27.54
CA ALA A 10 0.29 -31.98 -27.28
C ALA A 10 1.37 -32.32 -26.26
N LEU A 11 2.64 -32.23 -26.66
CA LEU A 11 3.80 -32.35 -25.77
C LEU A 11 3.85 -31.12 -24.83
N ALA A 12 3.53 -31.33 -23.55
CA ALA A 12 3.76 -30.35 -22.51
C ALA A 12 5.27 -30.19 -22.29
N GLN A 13 5.83 -29.06 -22.72
CA GLN A 13 7.20 -28.68 -22.38
C GLN A 13 7.22 -28.26 -20.91
N GLY A 14 7.90 -29.06 -20.08
CA GLY A 14 8.14 -28.74 -18.68
C GLY A 14 8.98 -27.48 -18.57
N VAL A 15 8.37 -26.40 -18.09
CA VAL A 15 9.10 -25.19 -17.70
C VAL A 15 9.96 -25.52 -16.47
N PRO A 16 11.26 -25.23 -16.47
CA PRO A 16 12.08 -25.42 -15.28
C PRO A 16 11.56 -24.51 -14.16
N PRO A 17 11.55 -24.95 -12.89
CA PRO A 17 11.10 -24.13 -11.79
C PRO A 17 12.04 -22.94 -11.67
N ALA A 18 11.53 -21.75 -11.99
CA ALA A 18 12.19 -20.50 -11.66
C ALA A 18 12.41 -20.48 -10.14
N GLY A 19 13.68 -20.44 -9.70
CA GLY A 19 14.04 -20.38 -8.29
C GLY A 19 13.28 -19.25 -7.62
N ALA A 20 12.47 -19.59 -6.62
CA ALA A 20 11.74 -18.60 -5.84
C ALA A 20 12.74 -17.59 -5.25
N PRO A 21 12.48 -16.28 -5.32
CA PRO A 21 13.34 -15.30 -4.70
C PRO A 21 13.47 -15.62 -3.22
N VAL A 22 14.71 -15.68 -2.73
CA VAL A 22 15.00 -15.92 -1.32
C VAL A 22 14.40 -14.75 -0.54
N ALA A 23 13.30 -15.01 0.18
CA ALA A 23 12.63 -13.99 0.97
C ALA A 23 13.59 -13.55 2.09
N VAL A 24 13.95 -12.26 2.10
CA VAL A 24 14.68 -11.68 3.22
C VAL A 24 13.74 -11.72 4.42
N ALA A 25 14.15 -12.41 5.48
CA ALA A 25 13.39 -12.47 6.72
C ALA A 25 13.23 -11.06 7.30
N GLU A 26 12.01 -10.70 7.65
CA GLU A 26 11.73 -9.43 8.32
C GLU A 26 12.44 -9.34 9.66
N LYS A 27 13.07 -8.20 9.91
CA LYS A 27 13.52 -7.85 11.25
C LYS A 27 12.46 -7.00 11.94
N PRO A 28 11.76 -7.51 12.97
CA PRO A 28 10.71 -6.75 13.63
C PRO A 28 11.28 -5.47 14.23
N ALA A 29 10.63 -4.35 13.93
CA ALA A 29 10.99 -3.04 14.44
C ALA A 29 10.00 -2.59 15.52
N PRO A 30 10.45 -1.96 16.63
CA PRO A 30 9.56 -1.48 17.69
C PRO A 30 8.47 -0.49 17.22
N TYR A 31 8.63 0.08 16.03
CA TYR A 31 7.74 1.08 15.44
C TYR A 31 6.91 0.56 14.26
N ASP A 32 6.89 -0.76 13.98
CA ASP A 32 6.13 -1.33 12.86
C ASP A 32 4.64 -1.00 12.92
N ALA A 33 4.02 -1.05 14.10
CA ALA A 33 2.63 -0.66 14.27
C ALA A 33 2.38 0.81 13.87
N ARG A 34 3.35 1.69 14.15
CA ARG A 34 3.28 3.11 13.77
C ARG A 34 3.45 3.28 12.25
N LEU A 35 4.31 2.49 11.61
CA LEU A 35 4.42 2.50 10.14
C LEU A 35 3.13 2.03 9.45
N LEU A 36 2.47 1.01 9.99
CA LEU A 36 1.19 0.55 9.45
C LEU A 36 0.12 1.63 9.58
N ARG A 37 0.03 2.30 10.74
CA ARG A 37 -0.91 3.42 10.92
C ARG A 37 -0.58 4.59 10.00
N LEU A 38 0.70 4.95 9.87
CA LEU A 38 1.13 6.01 8.96
C LEU A 38 0.76 5.68 7.51
N SER A 39 1.01 4.44 7.07
CA SER A 39 0.66 3.97 5.73
C SER A 39 -0.85 4.08 5.47
N GLU A 40 -1.68 3.71 6.45
CA GLU A 40 -3.14 3.85 6.37
C GLU A 40 -3.56 5.32 6.25
N ILE A 41 -2.97 6.21 7.04
CA ILE A 41 -3.23 7.65 6.97
C ILE A 41 -2.88 8.21 5.58
N LEU A 42 -1.74 7.84 5.01
CA LEU A 42 -1.34 8.27 3.67
C LEU A 42 -2.38 7.87 2.61
N GLY A 43 -2.94 6.66 2.72
CA GLY A 43 -4.00 6.18 1.83
C GLY A 43 -5.31 6.95 1.99
N SER A 44 -5.72 7.21 3.23
CA SER A 44 -6.88 8.02 3.57
C SER A 44 -6.78 9.44 3.00
N VAL A 45 -5.65 10.11 3.23
CA VAL A 45 -5.41 11.48 2.76
C VAL A 45 -5.34 11.52 1.23
N HIS A 46 -4.67 10.55 0.60
CA HIS A 46 -4.63 10.46 -0.86
C HIS A 46 -6.04 10.38 -1.45
N TYR A 47 -6.92 9.54 -0.89
CA TYR A 47 -8.30 9.46 -1.35
C TYR A 47 -9.05 10.79 -1.19
N LEU A 48 -9.07 11.35 0.02
CA LEU A 48 -9.85 12.55 0.34
C LEU A 48 -9.42 13.75 -0.51
N ARG A 49 -8.11 13.95 -0.68
CA ARG A 49 -7.55 15.03 -1.50
C ARG A 49 -7.81 14.84 -2.99
N THR A 50 -7.75 13.60 -3.48
CA THR A 50 -8.16 13.28 -4.86
C THR A 50 -9.63 13.60 -5.09
N LEU A 51 -10.49 13.17 -4.15
CA LEU A 51 -11.94 13.43 -4.21
C LEU A 51 -12.26 14.93 -4.22
N CYS A 52 -11.49 15.72 -3.47
CA CYS A 52 -11.61 17.17 -3.40
C CYS A 52 -10.81 17.92 -4.49
N LYS A 53 -10.24 17.22 -5.47
CA LYS A 53 -9.47 17.78 -6.59
C LYS A 53 -8.31 18.69 -6.15
N ASP A 54 -7.70 18.36 -5.02
CA ASP A 54 -6.54 19.08 -4.52
C ASP A 54 -5.31 18.77 -5.40
N SER A 55 -4.59 19.81 -5.83
CA SER A 55 -3.45 19.69 -6.75
C SER A 55 -2.28 18.89 -6.18
N THR A 56 -2.24 18.68 -4.87
CA THR A 56 -1.18 17.93 -4.19
C THR A 56 -1.57 16.48 -3.87
N ALA A 57 -2.72 15.98 -4.34
CA ALA A 57 -3.19 14.64 -4.04
C ALA A 57 -2.16 13.53 -4.38
N ASP A 58 -1.41 13.69 -5.47
CA ASP A 58 -0.40 12.71 -5.91
C ASP A 58 0.85 12.66 -5.02
N THR A 59 1.13 13.73 -4.26
CA THR A 59 2.29 13.76 -3.35
C THR A 59 2.15 12.73 -2.22
N TRP A 60 0.92 12.38 -1.84
CA TRP A 60 0.64 11.39 -0.81
C TRP A 60 0.94 9.96 -1.28
N ARG A 61 0.66 9.67 -2.56
CA ARG A 61 1.07 8.40 -3.18
C ARG A 61 2.59 8.31 -3.27
N GLN A 62 3.25 9.40 -3.66
CA GLN A 62 4.72 9.44 -3.69
C GLN A 62 5.33 9.27 -2.29
N SER A 63 4.75 9.92 -1.28
CA SER A 63 5.19 9.78 0.12
C SER A 63 5.09 8.33 0.61
N MET A 64 4.03 7.61 0.22
CA MET A 64 3.91 6.18 0.50
C MET A 64 5.01 5.37 -0.20
N GLN A 65 5.31 5.68 -1.46
CA GLN A 65 6.39 5.01 -2.19
C GLN A 65 7.76 5.24 -1.53
N ASP A 66 8.02 6.47 -1.08
CA ASP A 66 9.26 6.81 -0.38
C ASP A 66 9.36 6.10 0.96
N LEU A 67 8.25 5.99 1.70
CA LEU A 67 8.17 5.25 2.95
C LEU A 67 8.50 3.76 2.73
N LEU A 68 7.93 3.13 1.70
CA LEU A 68 8.23 1.73 1.34
C LEU A 68 9.69 1.53 0.93
N ASN A 69 10.29 2.52 0.26
CA ASN A 69 11.68 2.46 -0.19
C ASN A 69 12.66 2.60 0.98
N LYS A 70 12.28 3.32 2.04
CA LYS A 70 13.10 3.50 3.25
C LYS A 70 12.93 2.36 4.25
N GLU A 71 11.68 2.01 4.57
CA GLU A 71 11.38 1.13 5.70
C GLU A 71 11.22 -0.34 5.33
N ALA A 72 10.99 -0.67 4.05
CA ALA A 72 10.73 -2.04 3.61
C ALA A 72 11.65 -2.48 2.46
N LYS A 73 12.84 -1.88 2.31
CA LYS A 73 13.77 -2.23 1.23
C LYS A 73 14.24 -3.68 1.38
N GLY A 74 13.99 -4.51 0.37
CA GLY A 74 14.33 -5.94 0.39
C GLY A 74 13.38 -6.82 1.21
N GLU A 75 12.53 -6.26 2.07
CA GLU A 75 11.56 -6.98 2.90
C GLU A 75 10.18 -7.02 2.21
N ALA A 76 9.92 -8.09 1.45
CA ALA A 76 8.70 -8.22 0.65
C ALA A 76 7.42 -8.23 1.51
N ASP A 77 7.44 -8.96 2.62
CA ASP A 77 6.28 -9.09 3.52
C ASP A 77 5.95 -7.78 4.24
N ARG A 78 6.98 -7.03 4.68
CA ARG A 78 6.79 -5.69 5.27
C ARG A 78 6.12 -4.74 4.31
N ARG A 79 6.66 -4.69 3.09
CA ARG A 79 6.11 -3.88 1.99
C ARG A 79 4.66 -4.26 1.73
N ALA A 80 4.34 -5.56 1.63
CA ALA A 80 2.98 -6.02 1.40
C ALA A 80 2.01 -5.56 2.52
N ARG A 81 2.41 -5.65 3.79
CA ARG A 81 1.56 -5.21 4.92
C ARG A 81 1.35 -3.70 4.94
N MET A 82 2.39 -2.92 4.67
CA MET A 82 2.31 -1.46 4.57
C MET A 82 1.43 -1.03 3.39
N THR A 83 1.59 -1.65 2.21
CA THR A 83 0.71 -1.43 1.05
C THR A 83 -0.73 -1.80 1.36
N ALA A 84 -0.97 -2.92 2.06
CA ALA A 84 -2.30 -3.30 2.49
C ALA A 84 -2.92 -2.26 3.44
N ALA A 85 -2.14 -1.68 4.35
CA ALA A 85 -2.59 -0.60 5.23
C ALA A 85 -2.99 0.65 4.46
N PHE A 86 -2.16 1.09 3.50
CA PHE A 86 -2.50 2.19 2.60
C PHE A 86 -3.83 1.94 1.86
N ASN A 87 -3.98 0.76 1.26
CA ASN A 87 -5.19 0.40 0.53
C ASN A 87 -6.42 0.34 1.45
N ARG A 88 -6.27 -0.08 2.71
CA ARG A 88 -7.36 -0.04 3.70
C ARG A 88 -7.80 1.39 3.96
N GLY A 89 -6.88 2.31 4.26
CA GLY A 89 -7.21 3.72 4.51
C GLY A 89 -7.91 4.39 3.33
N TYR A 90 -7.40 4.17 2.12
CA TYR A 90 -8.02 4.65 0.89
C TYR A 90 -9.48 4.14 0.75
N ARG A 91 -9.69 2.83 0.94
CA ARG A 91 -11.02 2.20 0.80
C ARG A 91 -11.99 2.62 1.89
N THR A 92 -11.51 2.90 3.11
CA THR A 92 -12.35 3.37 4.22
C THR A 92 -13.13 4.61 3.80
N PHE A 93 -12.45 5.64 3.31
CA PHE A 93 -13.14 6.86 2.88
C PHE A 93 -13.84 6.71 1.54
N ALA A 94 -13.32 5.89 0.62
CA ALA A 94 -14.02 5.59 -0.63
C ALA A 94 -15.37 4.90 -0.45
N SER A 95 -15.58 4.23 0.68
CA SER A 95 -16.87 3.61 1.00
C SER A 95 -17.92 4.58 1.56
N VAL A 96 -17.51 5.77 2.01
CA VAL A 96 -18.38 6.72 2.73
C VAL A 96 -18.60 8.01 1.95
N TYR A 97 -17.59 8.49 1.21
CA TYR A 97 -17.69 9.71 0.44
C TYR A 97 -17.58 9.41 -1.06
N THR A 98 -18.48 9.97 -1.86
CA THR A 98 -18.43 9.91 -3.33
C THR A 98 -18.35 11.29 -3.97
N ALA A 99 -18.41 12.34 -3.15
CA ALA A 99 -18.20 13.74 -3.52
C ALA A 99 -17.45 14.47 -2.39
N CYS A 100 -16.76 15.55 -2.74
CA CYS A 100 -16.12 16.40 -1.74
C CYS A 100 -17.19 17.12 -0.91
N THR A 101 -17.28 16.77 0.38
CA THR A 101 -18.22 17.36 1.34
C THR A 101 -17.45 18.05 2.46
N ALA A 102 -18.09 18.95 3.21
CA ALA A 102 -17.44 19.58 4.36
C ALA A 102 -16.90 18.56 5.39
N PRO A 103 -17.61 17.47 5.73
CA PRO A 103 -17.04 16.40 6.55
C PRO A 103 -15.81 15.70 5.94
N ALA A 104 -15.74 15.55 4.61
CA ALA A 104 -14.57 14.97 3.94
C ALA A 104 -13.34 15.89 4.06
N VAL A 105 -13.52 17.21 3.94
CA VAL A 105 -12.44 18.19 4.13
C VAL A 105 -11.92 18.17 5.57
N VAL A 106 -12.82 18.14 6.55
CA VAL A 106 -12.44 18.02 7.96
C VAL A 106 -11.72 16.71 8.25
N ALA A 107 -12.14 15.60 7.63
CA ALA A 107 -11.45 14.33 7.75
C ALA A 107 -10.02 14.41 7.17
N ASP A 108 -9.84 15.03 6.01
CA ASP A 108 -8.52 15.24 5.38
C ASP A 108 -7.59 16.00 6.34
N GLU A 109 -8.05 17.14 6.87
CA GLU A 109 -7.28 17.95 7.84
C GLU A 109 -6.86 17.15 9.08
N ARG A 110 -7.79 16.39 9.68
CA ARG A 110 -7.52 15.59 10.87
C ARG A 110 -6.50 14.49 10.60
N TYR A 111 -6.64 13.77 9.48
CA TYR A 111 -5.73 12.69 9.12
C TYR A 111 -4.33 13.23 8.77
N ARG A 112 -4.23 14.40 8.13
CA ARG A 112 -2.92 15.06 7.93
C ARG A 112 -2.26 15.43 9.25
N ALA A 113 -3.01 16.00 10.18
CA ALA A 113 -2.48 16.36 11.50
C ALA A 113 -1.99 15.11 12.26
N GLU A 114 -2.77 14.04 12.27
CA GLU A 114 -2.37 12.76 12.88
C GLU A 114 -1.11 12.19 12.20
N GLY A 115 -1.07 12.18 10.87
CA GLY A 115 0.08 11.69 10.10
C GLY A 115 1.36 12.47 10.40
N ALA A 116 1.26 13.80 10.53
CA ALA A 116 2.39 14.66 10.89
C ALA A 116 2.91 14.32 12.31
N THR A 117 2.01 14.22 13.29
CA THR A 117 2.39 13.81 14.66
C THR A 117 3.07 12.45 14.67
N LEU A 118 2.50 11.46 13.98
CA LEU A 118 3.03 10.10 13.96
C LEU A 118 4.42 10.04 13.29
N ALA A 119 4.61 10.73 12.17
CA ALA A 119 5.90 10.81 11.50
C ALA A 119 6.96 11.50 12.36
N SER A 120 6.60 12.58 13.05
CA SER A 120 7.49 13.27 14.00
C SER A 120 7.86 12.36 15.18
N GLU A 121 6.92 11.62 15.74
CA GLU A 121 7.20 10.69 16.85
C GLU A 121 8.12 9.53 16.45
N ILE A 122 7.93 8.96 15.26
CA ILE A 122 8.82 7.91 14.74
C ILE A 122 10.23 8.48 14.60
N THR A 123 10.37 9.66 13.99
CA THR A 123 11.68 10.28 13.76
C THR A 123 12.36 10.70 15.07
N ALA A 124 11.62 11.28 16.01
CA ALA A 124 12.18 11.73 17.29
C ALA A 124 12.73 10.58 18.15
N ARG A 125 12.22 9.36 17.96
CA ARG A 125 12.58 8.18 18.77
C ARG A 125 13.49 7.20 18.04
N PHE A 126 13.40 7.13 16.72
CA PHE A 126 14.04 6.11 15.89
C PHE A 126 14.77 6.69 14.67
N GLY A 127 14.74 8.01 14.47
CA GLY A 127 15.54 8.69 13.46
C GLY A 127 17.01 8.68 13.86
N ASN A 128 17.86 8.22 12.94
CA ASN A 128 19.31 8.25 13.09
C ASN A 128 19.88 9.61 12.66
#